data_AF-H6L9L5-F1
#
_entry.id   AF-H6L9L5-F1
#
_cell.length_a   1.000
_cell.length_b   1.000
_cell.length_c   1.000
_cell.angle_alpha   90.00
_cell.angle_beta   90.00
_cell.angle_gamma   90.00
#
_symmetry.space_group_name_H-M   'P 1'
#
loop_
_entity.id
_entity.type
_entity.pdbx_description
1 polymer ?
#
loop_
_entity_poly.entity_id
_entity_poly.type
_entity_poly.pdbx_seq_one_letter_code
_entity_poly.pdbx_strand_id
1 'polypeptide(L)'
;MIKLHFKCELCSDIVLNASAATSSSASERLDYIPGNKFLGIFAKKQYGAVDKLDVDTVFHSKLVCFSDAHPIVKGQRSLKMPLDFFTDKNDEEKGIYLNHLLDKGHYETLRKNDVQTRQMRKGYFIEAEGAIYKEDSIYSDARFSVKSAYNRNKRRPEDEQMFGYFSLPKGSVWSFYVTLKGAAAESKDLKDLIINSLEGKASIGKSTTAEYGRVCITHNKELDVENVSPESVTVSKDEWIKVYAASNLCFLDDSGEFTLSPKAEDLDKNLAGMEICWSKTQIRHRLYTSWNGHRKARDADRWIIEKGSVFFIKATKEVELKQKQRVGLFQNEGFGEIIFQDKVFDKEVPAIEEHNSYNRYEKPREDKPEKADSSETEGGSKKAIPLNSKEQQIKKYLKRIKQRTEENSTAKEVLDFMKTHQAEMVKISSSQWGQLHNFAINIEDEKNLKELLFNDDIGFLNTASRKNTWKRNLVKGLEQKYSRFFIIQLSNEAAKRS
;
A
#
# COMPACT_ATOMS: atom_id res chain seq x y z
N MET A 1 12.20 21.48 8.93
CA MET A 1 11.69 20.09 8.90
C MET A 1 12.59 19.26 9.78
N ILE A 2 12.04 18.27 10.49
CA ILE A 2 12.83 17.32 11.29
C ILE A 2 12.55 15.90 10.81
N LYS A 3 13.57 15.04 10.83
CA LYS A 3 13.43 13.60 10.58
C LYS A 3 13.91 12.84 11.80
N LEU A 4 13.02 12.03 12.37
CA LEU A 4 13.32 11.09 13.45
C LEU A 4 13.58 9.72 12.85
N HIS A 5 14.76 9.15 13.05
CA HIS A 5 15.19 7.89 12.43
C HIS A 5 15.00 6.70 13.35
N PHE A 6 14.53 5.58 12.80
CA PHE A 6 14.25 4.37 13.56
C PHE A 6 14.83 3.15 12.86
N LYS A 7 15.28 2.20 13.69
CA LYS A 7 15.67 0.85 13.30
C LYS A 7 14.57 -0.11 13.73
N CYS A 8 14.13 -0.98 12.82
CA CYS A 8 13.14 -2.01 13.06
C CYS A 8 13.77 -3.38 12.80
N GLU A 9 13.99 -4.15 13.86
CA GLU A 9 14.49 -5.52 13.80
C GLU A 9 13.32 -6.51 13.81
N LEU A 10 13.33 -7.48 12.91
CA LEU A 10 12.28 -8.49 12.82
C LEU A 10 12.56 -9.62 13.80
N CYS A 11 11.84 -9.68 14.92
CA CYS A 11 12.01 -10.73 15.94
C CYS A 11 11.36 -12.07 15.54
N SER A 12 10.49 -12.05 14.55
CA SER A 12 9.89 -13.21 13.89
C SER A 12 9.69 -12.92 12.40
N ASP A 13 9.38 -13.94 11.61
CA ASP A 13 9.02 -13.76 10.21
C ASP A 13 7.79 -12.84 10.07
N ILE A 14 7.75 -12.01 9.03
CA ILE A 14 6.63 -11.08 8.80
C ILE A 14 5.99 -11.35 7.44
N VAL A 15 4.68 -11.62 7.47
CA VAL A 15 3.88 -11.83 6.25
C VAL A 15 3.17 -10.53 5.87
N LEU A 16 3.55 -9.97 4.73
CA LEU A 16 2.96 -8.77 4.14
C LEU A 16 2.54 -9.07 2.70
N ASN A 17 1.23 -9.18 2.48
CA ASN A 17 0.67 -9.47 1.16
C ASN A 17 0.54 -8.18 0.34
N ALA A 18 0.95 -8.23 -0.92
CA ALA A 18 0.77 -7.14 -1.88
C ALA A 18 -0.67 -7.05 -2.41
N SER A 19 -1.41 -8.16 -2.38
CA SER A 19 -2.82 -8.22 -2.78
C SER A 19 -3.70 -8.86 -1.70
N ALA A 20 -4.99 -8.53 -1.73
CA ALA A 20 -5.99 -9.11 -0.84
C ALA A 20 -6.54 -10.46 -1.32
N ALA A 21 -6.14 -10.91 -2.51
CA ALA A 21 -6.57 -12.18 -3.08
C ALA A 21 -5.95 -13.34 -2.31
N THR A 22 -6.80 -14.20 -1.77
CA THR A 22 -6.44 -15.40 -0.97
C THR A 22 -6.53 -16.68 -1.80
N SER A 23 -6.88 -16.56 -3.08
CA SER A 23 -7.22 -17.68 -3.98
C SER A 23 -6.08 -18.14 -4.90
N SER A 24 -4.95 -17.42 -4.96
CA SER A 24 -3.77 -17.86 -5.71
C SER A 24 -2.74 -18.46 -4.75
N SER A 25 -2.18 -19.62 -5.12
CA SER A 25 -1.23 -20.44 -4.35
C SER A 25 0.07 -19.77 -3.91
N ALA A 26 0.29 -18.51 -4.31
CA ALA A 26 1.29 -17.63 -3.75
C ALA A 26 0.80 -16.17 -3.79
N SER A 27 0.51 -15.57 -2.63
CA SER A 27 0.31 -14.11 -2.57
C SER A 27 1.64 -13.40 -2.78
N GLU A 28 1.73 -12.48 -3.74
CA GLU A 28 2.94 -11.65 -3.94
C GLU A 28 3.32 -10.93 -2.64
N ARG A 29 4.62 -10.96 -2.28
CA ARG A 29 5.17 -10.35 -1.06
C ARG A 29 5.47 -8.88 -1.28
N LEU A 30 5.22 -8.05 -0.27
CA LEU A 30 5.85 -6.74 -0.18
C LEU A 30 7.29 -6.87 0.33
N ASP A 31 8.23 -6.32 -0.43
CA ASP A 31 9.66 -6.28 -0.12
C ASP A 31 10.07 -5.02 0.67
N TYR A 32 9.09 -4.39 1.32
CA TYR A 32 9.25 -3.27 2.24
C TYR A 32 8.14 -3.31 3.28
N ILE A 33 8.31 -2.58 4.38
CA ILE A 33 7.27 -2.42 5.40
C ILE A 33 6.59 -1.07 5.17
N PRO A 34 5.30 -1.03 4.82
CA PRO A 34 4.60 0.23 4.56
C PRO A 34 4.56 1.15 5.78
N GLY A 35 4.70 2.46 5.55
CA GLY A 35 4.66 3.51 6.57
C GLY A 35 3.40 3.46 7.43
N ASN A 36 2.26 3.11 6.83
CA ASN A 36 1.00 2.95 7.55
C ASN A 36 1.01 1.87 8.64
N LYS A 37 1.97 0.92 8.63
CA LYS A 37 2.15 -0.05 9.72
C LYS A 37 2.69 0.63 10.97
N PHE A 38 3.64 1.55 10.81
CA PHE A 38 4.17 2.35 11.93
C PHE A 38 3.16 3.38 12.42
N LEU A 39 2.42 4.01 11.49
CA LEU A 39 1.28 4.85 11.84
C LEU A 39 0.24 4.06 12.67
N GLY A 40 -0.04 2.81 12.29
CA GLY A 40 -0.94 1.92 13.04
C GLY A 40 -0.43 1.55 14.43
N ILE A 41 0.88 1.32 14.60
CA ILE A 41 1.51 1.09 15.91
C ILE A 41 1.33 2.33 16.80
N PHE A 42 1.64 3.51 16.24
CA PHE A 42 1.46 4.78 16.93
C PHE A 42 0.00 5.00 17.33
N ALA A 43 -0.93 4.84 16.38
CA ALA A 43 -2.37 4.97 16.61
C ALA A 43 -2.86 4.05 17.72
N LYS A 44 -2.46 2.77 17.72
CA LYS A 44 -2.91 1.79 18.72
C LYS A 44 -2.57 2.19 20.16
N LYS A 45 -1.42 2.85 20.38
CA LYS A 45 -1.02 3.32 21.72
C LYS A 45 -1.71 4.63 22.11
N GLN A 46 -2.10 5.46 21.14
CA GLN A 46 -2.56 6.83 21.40
C GLN A 46 -4.07 7.07 21.23
N TYR A 47 -4.79 6.23 20.47
CA TYR A 47 -6.23 6.42 20.22
C TYR A 47 -7.12 6.33 21.47
N GLY A 48 -6.61 5.82 22.60
CA GLY A 48 -7.29 5.82 23.89
C GLY A 48 -7.01 7.06 24.76
N ALA A 49 -6.10 7.94 24.34
CA ALA A 49 -5.65 9.13 25.07
C ALA A 49 -5.96 10.42 24.30
N VAL A 50 -7.10 10.44 23.61
CA VAL A 50 -7.50 11.46 22.63
C VAL A 50 -7.51 12.88 23.20
N ASP A 51 -7.75 13.05 24.50
CA ASP A 51 -7.86 14.35 25.15
C ASP A 51 -6.55 15.16 25.18
N LYS A 52 -5.40 14.56 24.82
CA LYS A 52 -4.08 15.21 24.83
C LYS A 52 -3.36 15.25 23.48
N LEU A 53 -3.97 14.71 22.41
CA LEU A 53 -3.32 14.58 21.10
C LEU A 53 -4.07 15.40 20.05
N ASP A 54 -3.34 16.24 19.32
CA ASP A 54 -3.84 16.85 18.08
C ASP A 54 -3.93 15.78 16.98
N VAL A 55 -5.06 15.07 16.96
CA VAL A 55 -5.35 13.96 16.03
C VAL A 55 -5.27 14.42 14.58
N ASP A 56 -5.74 15.63 14.27
CA ASP A 56 -5.74 16.15 12.91
C ASP A 56 -4.33 16.40 12.41
N THR A 57 -3.49 17.04 13.22
CA THR A 57 -2.08 17.26 12.88
C THR A 57 -1.34 15.95 12.67
N VAL A 58 -1.60 14.92 13.47
CA VAL A 58 -0.81 13.67 13.39
C VAL A 58 -1.34 12.68 12.35
N PHE A 59 -2.66 12.53 12.23
CA PHE A 59 -3.26 11.49 11.40
C PHE A 59 -3.82 11.99 10.07
N HIS A 60 -4.21 13.25 9.98
CA HIS A 60 -4.95 13.77 8.82
C HIS A 60 -4.22 14.90 8.08
N SER A 61 -3.17 15.45 8.67
CA SER A 61 -2.34 16.48 8.04
C SER A 61 -1.13 15.90 7.29
N LYS A 62 -0.45 16.75 6.53
CA LYS A 62 0.84 16.45 5.87
C LYS A 62 2.05 16.87 6.74
N LEU A 63 1.82 17.20 8.02
CA LEU A 63 2.84 17.69 8.94
C LEU A 63 3.61 16.55 9.61
N VAL A 64 2.99 15.38 9.82
CA VAL A 64 3.65 14.17 10.32
C VAL A 64 3.54 13.07 9.26
N CYS A 65 4.68 12.55 8.80
CA CYS A 65 4.73 11.54 7.73
C CYS A 65 5.59 10.35 8.15
N PHE A 66 4.99 9.14 8.16
CA PHE A 66 5.68 7.89 8.49
C PHE A 66 6.19 7.25 7.20
N SER A 67 7.50 7.26 6.96
CA SER A 67 8.06 6.66 5.74
C SER A 67 8.00 5.13 5.75
N ASP A 68 8.11 4.53 4.56
CA ASP A 68 8.27 3.09 4.43
C ASP A 68 9.64 2.63 4.97
N ALA A 69 9.66 1.46 5.62
CA ALA A 69 10.92 0.83 6.01
C ALA A 69 11.51 0.02 4.86
N HIS A 70 12.79 0.25 4.61
CA HIS A 70 13.61 -0.49 3.64
C HIS A 70 14.74 -1.21 4.36
N PRO A 71 15.28 -2.31 3.81
CA PRO A 71 16.29 -3.08 4.51
C PRO A 71 17.59 -2.27 4.65
N ILE A 72 18.29 -2.48 5.75
CA ILE A 72 19.62 -1.93 5.97
C ILE A 72 20.64 -2.88 5.33
N VAL A 73 21.45 -2.35 4.41
CA VAL A 73 22.50 -3.07 3.69
C VAL A 73 23.81 -2.31 3.94
N LYS A 74 24.88 -3.01 4.38
CA LYS A 74 26.15 -2.38 4.80
C LYS A 74 25.98 -1.20 5.78
N GLY A 75 25.01 -1.29 6.69
CA GLY A 75 24.71 -0.22 7.66
C GLY A 75 23.94 0.97 7.09
N GLN A 76 23.62 0.99 5.79
CA GLN A 76 22.88 2.06 5.12
C GLN A 76 21.47 1.64 4.73
N ARG A 77 20.53 2.59 4.75
CA ARG A 77 19.16 2.35 4.26
C ARG A 77 19.17 2.22 2.74
N SER A 78 18.68 1.10 2.23
CA SER A 78 18.53 0.89 0.80
C SER A 78 17.21 1.46 0.24
N LEU A 79 17.10 1.49 -1.09
CA LEU A 79 15.92 1.89 -1.85
C LEU A 79 15.52 0.77 -2.82
N LYS A 80 14.25 0.77 -3.24
CA LYS A 80 13.73 -0.19 -4.22
C LYS A 80 14.44 -0.04 -5.56
N MET A 81 14.72 -1.15 -6.25
CA MET A 81 15.28 -1.09 -7.61
C MET A 81 14.48 -0.16 -8.54
N PRO A 82 15.13 0.78 -9.26
CA PRO A 82 14.45 1.59 -10.26
C PRO A 82 13.95 0.74 -11.43
N LEU A 83 12.73 1.00 -11.87
CA LEU A 83 12.09 0.28 -12.97
C LEU A 83 12.69 0.60 -14.35
N ASP A 84 13.57 1.59 -14.42
CA ASP A 84 14.35 1.91 -15.60
C ASP A 84 15.52 0.95 -15.85
N PHE A 85 15.85 0.09 -14.89
CA PHE A 85 17.00 -0.82 -14.97
C PHE A 85 16.60 -2.15 -15.60
N PHE A 86 17.33 -2.56 -16.62
CA PHE A 86 17.12 -3.80 -17.36
C PHE A 86 18.41 -4.61 -17.38
N THR A 87 18.29 -5.93 -17.48
CA THR A 87 19.42 -6.85 -17.65
C THR A 87 19.09 -7.85 -18.75
N ASP A 88 20.06 -8.63 -19.24
CA ASP A 88 19.76 -9.74 -20.15
C ASP A 88 18.99 -10.83 -19.40
N LYS A 89 17.90 -11.29 -19.99
CA LYS A 89 17.08 -12.37 -19.46
C LYS A 89 17.84 -13.68 -19.33
N ASN A 90 18.82 -13.91 -20.19
CA ASN A 90 19.58 -15.16 -20.26
C ASN A 90 20.89 -15.09 -19.45
N ASP A 91 21.39 -13.89 -19.16
CA ASP A 91 22.68 -13.69 -18.52
C ASP A 91 22.72 -12.35 -17.75
N GLU A 92 22.39 -12.40 -16.46
CA GLU A 92 22.36 -11.20 -15.61
C GLU A 92 23.75 -10.55 -15.44
N GLU A 93 24.83 -11.26 -15.79
CA GLU A 93 26.21 -10.79 -15.63
C GLU A 93 26.66 -9.89 -16.79
N LYS A 94 25.95 -9.87 -17.92
CA LYS A 94 26.21 -8.96 -19.06
C LYS A 94 26.03 -7.48 -18.73
N GLY A 95 25.56 -7.17 -17.52
CA GLY A 95 25.43 -5.82 -17.00
C GLY A 95 24.00 -5.29 -17.05
N ILE A 96 23.90 -3.98 -16.86
CA ILE A 96 22.63 -3.28 -16.68
C ILE A 96 22.46 -2.25 -17.80
N TYR A 97 21.29 -2.31 -18.45
CA TYR A 97 20.85 -1.40 -19.48
C TYR A 97 19.84 -0.41 -18.90
N LEU A 98 20.07 0.89 -19.13
CA LEU A 98 19.14 1.94 -18.74
C LEU A 98 18.13 2.18 -19.86
N ASN A 99 16.88 1.84 -19.63
CA ASN A 99 15.85 1.83 -20.67
C ASN A 99 15.64 3.19 -21.33
N HIS A 100 15.71 4.28 -20.56
CA HIS A 100 15.57 5.64 -21.10
C HIS A 100 16.66 6.05 -22.10
N LEU A 101 17.82 5.39 -22.08
CA LEU A 101 18.92 5.62 -23.03
C LEU A 101 18.79 4.75 -24.29
N LEU A 102 17.99 3.69 -24.25
CA LEU A 102 17.79 2.80 -25.39
C LEU A 102 16.80 3.42 -26.38
N ASP A 103 17.16 3.36 -27.66
CA ASP A 103 16.26 3.66 -28.77
C ASP A 103 16.02 2.40 -29.63
N LYS A 104 15.25 2.56 -30.71
CA LYS A 104 14.95 1.44 -31.64
C LYS A 104 16.21 0.79 -32.21
N GLY A 105 17.23 1.57 -32.56
CA GLY A 105 18.50 1.05 -33.10
C GLY A 105 19.29 0.26 -32.07
N HIS A 106 19.27 0.69 -30.80
CA HIS A 106 19.87 -0.08 -29.70
C HIS A 106 19.15 -1.42 -29.52
N TYR A 107 17.81 -1.46 -29.50
CA TYR A 107 17.07 -2.71 -29.40
C TYR A 107 17.31 -3.65 -30.59
N GLU A 108 17.44 -3.12 -31.80
CA GLU A 108 17.80 -3.91 -32.98
C GLU A 108 19.19 -4.52 -32.83
N THR A 109 20.16 -3.77 -32.31
CA THR A 109 21.53 -4.24 -32.06
C THR A 109 21.56 -5.32 -30.99
N LEU A 110 20.84 -5.12 -29.88
CA LEU A 110 20.72 -6.12 -28.81
C LEU A 110 20.10 -7.43 -29.34
N ARG A 111 19.04 -7.33 -30.16
CA ARG A 111 18.42 -8.51 -30.80
C ARG A 111 19.35 -9.24 -31.75
N LYS A 112 20.17 -8.51 -32.53
CA LYS A 112 21.19 -9.13 -33.40
C LYS A 112 22.25 -9.90 -32.60
N ASN A 113 22.52 -9.44 -31.38
CA ASN A 113 23.46 -10.07 -30.45
C ASN A 113 22.79 -11.09 -29.50
N ASP A 114 21.56 -11.52 -29.80
CA ASP A 114 20.77 -12.47 -29.00
C ASP A 114 20.57 -12.04 -27.52
N VAL A 115 20.55 -10.73 -27.27
CA VAL A 115 20.28 -10.15 -25.95
C VAL A 115 18.80 -9.78 -25.87
N GLN A 116 18.08 -10.46 -24.99
CA GLN A 116 16.69 -10.11 -24.65
C GLN A 116 16.65 -9.40 -23.30
N THR A 117 16.39 -8.09 -23.30
CA THR A 117 16.35 -7.34 -22.05
C THR A 117 15.09 -7.64 -21.23
N ARG A 118 15.27 -7.71 -19.91
CA ARG A 118 14.22 -7.86 -18.90
C ARG A 118 14.42 -6.83 -17.80
N GLN A 119 13.32 -6.19 -17.41
CA GLN A 119 13.31 -5.25 -16.29
C GLN A 119 13.72 -5.92 -14.98
N MET A 120 14.63 -5.29 -14.25
CA MET A 120 15.08 -5.70 -12.92
C MET A 120 14.00 -5.35 -11.89
N ARG A 121 13.33 -6.37 -11.35
CA ARG A 121 12.22 -6.19 -10.38
C ARG A 121 12.60 -6.49 -8.93
N LYS A 122 13.70 -7.22 -8.73
CA LYS A 122 14.19 -7.66 -7.44
C LYS A 122 15.47 -6.92 -7.09
N GLY A 123 15.79 -6.89 -5.81
CA GLY A 123 16.95 -6.20 -5.29
C GLY A 123 16.69 -4.74 -4.90
N TYR A 124 17.75 -4.12 -4.43
CA TYR A 124 17.77 -2.81 -3.83
C TYR A 124 19.02 -2.06 -4.25
N PHE A 125 19.01 -0.75 -4.14
CA PHE A 125 20.21 0.06 -4.36
C PHE A 125 20.49 0.98 -3.18
N ILE A 126 21.75 1.31 -2.98
CA ILE A 126 22.21 2.28 -1.98
C ILE A 126 22.64 3.55 -2.72
N GLU A 127 21.88 4.63 -2.54
CA GLU A 127 22.10 5.92 -3.21
C GLU A 127 23.52 6.47 -2.98
N ALA A 128 24.01 6.43 -1.74
CA ALA A 128 25.32 7.00 -1.38
C ALA A 128 26.50 6.27 -2.05
N GLU A 129 26.38 4.97 -2.27
CA GLU A 129 27.39 4.16 -2.95
C GLU A 129 27.16 4.12 -4.47
N GLY A 130 25.93 4.37 -4.91
CA GLY A 130 25.49 4.08 -6.27
C GLY A 130 25.60 2.60 -6.62
N ALA A 131 25.49 1.73 -5.61
CA ALA A 131 25.68 0.29 -5.72
C ALA A 131 24.34 -0.46 -5.67
N ILE A 132 24.27 -1.57 -6.40
CA ILE A 132 23.08 -2.40 -6.55
C ILE A 132 23.31 -3.73 -5.85
N TYR A 133 22.34 -4.15 -5.06
CA TYR A 133 22.38 -5.37 -4.26
C TYR A 133 21.21 -6.28 -4.61
N LYS A 134 21.49 -7.55 -4.89
CA LYS A 134 20.46 -8.55 -5.14
C LYS A 134 19.71 -8.85 -3.85
N GLU A 135 18.42 -9.18 -3.96
CA GLU A 135 17.57 -9.50 -2.81
C GLU A 135 18.15 -10.67 -1.97
N ASP A 136 18.65 -11.69 -2.65
CA ASP A 136 19.24 -12.89 -2.04
C ASP A 136 20.54 -12.60 -1.27
N SER A 137 21.27 -11.52 -1.64
CA SER A 137 22.45 -11.06 -0.91
C SER A 137 22.13 -10.29 0.38
N ILE A 138 20.87 -9.87 0.57
CA ILE A 138 20.43 -9.09 1.73
C ILE A 138 19.75 -10.00 2.75
N TYR A 139 19.04 -11.03 2.29
CA TYR A 139 18.55 -12.09 3.14
C TYR A 139 18.50 -13.41 2.37
N SER A 140 19.19 -14.43 2.91
CA SER A 140 19.46 -15.71 2.26
C SER A 140 18.22 -16.52 1.89
N ASP A 141 17.11 -16.34 2.62
CA ASP A 141 15.93 -17.19 2.49
C ASP A 141 14.63 -16.38 2.64
N ALA A 142 14.07 -15.91 1.51
CA ALA A 142 12.66 -15.58 1.50
C ALA A 142 11.85 -16.87 1.76
N ARG A 143 11.41 -17.07 3.01
CA ARG A 143 10.69 -18.28 3.42
C ARG A 143 9.32 -18.31 2.75
N PHE A 144 9.19 -19.17 1.76
CA PHE A 144 7.89 -19.65 1.31
C PHE A 144 7.42 -20.71 2.30
N SER A 145 6.27 -20.50 2.91
CA SER A 145 5.65 -21.47 3.82
C SER A 145 4.28 -21.85 3.28
N VAL A 146 3.99 -23.14 3.32
CA VAL A 146 2.69 -23.69 2.95
C VAL A 146 2.02 -24.18 4.23
N LYS A 147 0.79 -23.73 4.46
CA LYS A 147 -0.04 -24.21 5.56
C LYS A 147 -1.35 -24.75 5.02
N SER A 148 -1.85 -25.83 5.63
CA SER A 148 -3.21 -26.31 5.42
C SER A 148 -4.09 -25.95 6.62
N ALA A 149 -5.35 -25.61 6.37
CA ALA A 149 -6.31 -25.50 7.47
C ALA A 149 -6.55 -26.89 8.07
N TYR A 150 -6.65 -26.97 9.41
CA TYR A 150 -6.85 -28.24 10.11
C TYR A 150 -8.33 -28.44 10.47
N ASN A 151 -8.96 -29.48 9.95
CA ASN A 151 -10.31 -29.84 10.35
C ASN A 151 -10.26 -30.57 11.69
N ARG A 152 -10.60 -29.86 12.78
CA ARG A 152 -10.58 -30.43 14.14
C ARG A 152 -11.53 -31.61 14.31
N ASN A 153 -12.63 -31.66 13.57
CA ASN A 153 -13.64 -32.72 13.66
C ASN A 153 -13.21 -33.99 12.92
N LYS A 154 -12.63 -33.84 11.72
CA LYS A 154 -12.14 -34.96 10.89
C LYS A 154 -10.69 -35.37 11.23
N ARG A 155 -10.04 -34.65 12.15
CA ARG A 155 -8.63 -34.81 12.58
C ARG A 155 -7.64 -34.90 11.40
N ARG A 156 -7.95 -34.25 10.29
CA ARG A 156 -7.15 -34.23 9.05
C ARG A 156 -7.11 -32.80 8.48
N PRO A 157 -6.17 -32.49 7.58
CA PRO A 157 -6.23 -31.25 6.82
C PRO A 157 -7.59 -31.09 6.11
N GLU A 158 -8.12 -29.87 6.10
CA GLU A 158 -9.27 -29.49 5.26
C GLU A 158 -8.88 -29.67 3.79
N ASP A 159 -9.77 -30.33 3.03
CA ASP A 159 -9.59 -30.48 1.59
C ASP A 159 -9.65 -29.08 0.93
N GLU A 160 -8.81 -28.84 -0.07
CA GLU A 160 -8.74 -27.58 -0.86
C GLU A 160 -8.34 -26.30 -0.08
N GLN A 161 -7.97 -26.39 1.19
CA GLN A 161 -7.56 -25.23 2.01
C GLN A 161 -6.05 -25.19 2.28
N MET A 162 -5.27 -25.14 1.20
CA MET A 162 -3.82 -24.96 1.26
C MET A 162 -3.45 -23.52 0.90
N PHE A 163 -2.71 -22.85 1.77
CA PHE A 163 -2.28 -21.46 1.62
C PHE A 163 -0.76 -21.37 1.62
N GLY A 164 -0.19 -20.90 0.51
CA GLY A 164 1.21 -20.52 0.42
C GLY A 164 1.40 -19.03 0.70
N TYR A 165 2.40 -18.69 1.51
CA TYR A 165 2.78 -17.29 1.75
C TYR A 165 4.29 -17.11 1.81
N PHE A 166 4.74 -15.93 1.42
CA PHE A 166 6.11 -15.48 1.57
C PHE A 166 6.23 -14.55 2.77
N SER A 167 7.32 -14.67 3.52
CA SER A 167 7.60 -13.78 4.67
C SER A 167 8.92 -13.05 4.53
N LEU A 168 8.99 -11.83 5.08
CA LEU A 168 10.25 -11.17 5.40
C LEU A 168 10.93 -11.94 6.55
N PRO A 169 12.22 -12.25 6.45
CA PRO A 169 12.87 -13.16 7.38
C PRO A 169 13.19 -12.50 8.73
N LYS A 170 12.99 -13.26 9.80
CA LYS A 170 13.48 -12.94 11.14
C LYS A 170 14.98 -12.60 11.10
N GLY A 171 15.39 -11.63 11.91
CA GLY A 171 16.77 -11.17 12.05
C GLY A 171 17.16 -10.09 11.04
N SER A 172 16.34 -9.86 10.01
CA SER A 172 16.56 -8.73 9.11
C SER A 172 16.30 -7.39 9.81
N VAL A 173 17.06 -6.38 9.40
CA VAL A 173 17.02 -5.04 9.99
C VAL A 173 16.56 -4.04 8.94
N TRP A 174 15.62 -3.18 9.33
CA TRP A 174 14.96 -2.24 8.44
C TRP A 174 15.07 -0.82 9.00
N SER A 175 15.20 0.17 8.12
CA SER A 175 15.25 1.59 8.50
C SER A 175 14.06 2.35 7.92
N PHE A 176 13.39 3.07 8.79
CA PHE A 176 12.37 4.06 8.45
C PHE A 176 12.62 5.33 9.25
N TYR A 177 11.90 6.38 8.88
CA TYR A 177 11.94 7.66 9.56
C TYR A 177 10.55 8.31 9.62
N VAL A 178 10.33 9.15 10.62
CA VAL A 178 9.15 10.00 10.75
C VAL A 178 9.54 11.44 10.47
N THR A 179 8.88 12.06 9.49
CA THR A 179 9.14 13.46 9.14
C THR A 179 8.13 14.37 9.82
N LEU A 180 8.62 15.42 10.49
CA LEU A 180 7.81 16.50 11.06
C LEU A 180 8.06 17.82 10.31
N LYS A 181 6.97 18.54 10.00
CA LYS A 181 7.00 19.83 9.27
C LYS A 181 6.23 20.92 10.02
N GLY A 182 6.57 22.18 9.76
CA GLY A 182 5.90 23.35 10.34
C GLY A 182 5.84 23.30 11.86
N ALA A 183 4.69 23.68 12.42
CA ALA A 183 4.44 23.67 13.87
C ALA A 183 4.68 22.29 14.53
N ALA A 184 4.46 21.18 13.82
CA ALA A 184 4.73 19.85 14.35
C ALA A 184 6.24 19.61 14.60
N ALA A 185 7.11 20.26 13.82
CA ALA A 185 8.56 20.18 14.02
C ALA A 185 9.03 20.98 15.25
N GLU A 186 8.28 21.98 15.68
CA GLU A 186 8.64 22.81 16.84
C GLU A 186 8.17 22.18 18.17
N SER A 187 7.13 21.35 18.13
CA SER A 187 6.61 20.66 19.31
C SER A 187 7.56 19.57 19.81
N LYS A 188 8.17 19.80 20.99
CA LYS A 188 8.98 18.78 21.67
C LYS A 188 8.11 17.63 22.19
N ASP A 189 6.96 17.94 22.79
CA ASP A 189 6.04 16.94 23.34
C ASP A 189 5.59 15.94 22.29
N LEU A 190 5.31 16.40 21.06
CA LEU A 190 4.93 15.53 19.96
C LEU A 190 6.08 14.60 19.52
N LYS A 191 7.32 15.10 19.48
CA LYS A 191 8.50 14.27 19.15
C LYS A 191 8.68 13.17 20.18
N ASP A 192 8.68 13.54 21.46
CA ASP A 192 8.85 12.61 22.58
C ASP A 192 7.71 11.58 22.58
N LEU A 193 6.47 12.02 22.29
CA LEU A 193 5.32 11.12 22.15
C LEU A 193 5.51 10.12 21.01
N ILE A 194 5.98 10.54 19.84
CA ILE A 194 6.24 9.66 18.69
C ILE A 194 7.32 8.65 19.03
N ILE A 195 8.45 9.09 19.60
CA ILE A 195 9.57 8.23 19.99
C ILE A 195 9.09 7.17 21.00
N ASN A 196 8.50 7.60 22.11
CA ASN A 196 8.03 6.70 23.17
C ASN A 196 6.93 5.73 22.69
N SER A 197 6.13 6.15 21.71
CA SER A 197 5.09 5.31 21.13
C SER A 197 5.63 4.28 20.14
N LEU A 198 6.66 4.60 19.37
CA LEU A 198 7.22 3.67 18.40
C LEU A 198 8.22 2.72 19.03
N GLU A 199 8.99 3.18 20.02
CA GLU A 199 10.06 2.41 20.64
C GLU A 199 9.55 1.18 21.40
N GLY A 200 10.35 0.12 21.35
CA GLY A 200 10.11 -1.15 22.01
C GLY A 200 9.46 -2.21 21.12
N LYS A 201 8.79 -3.17 21.76
CA LYS A 201 8.20 -4.33 21.08
C LYS A 201 6.86 -3.96 20.44
N ALA A 202 6.69 -4.34 19.18
CA ALA A 202 5.44 -4.14 18.45
C ALA A 202 5.09 -5.36 17.58
N SER A 203 3.94 -5.28 16.91
CA SER A 203 3.48 -6.32 15.98
C SER A 203 3.03 -5.70 14.66
N ILE A 204 3.50 -6.26 13.55
CA ILE A 204 3.23 -5.84 12.18
C ILE A 204 2.69 -7.03 11.38
N GLY A 205 1.70 -6.78 10.52
CA GLY A 205 1.12 -7.79 9.64
C GLY A 205 -0.22 -8.33 10.13
N LYS A 206 -0.81 -9.23 9.33
CA LYS A 206 -2.17 -9.76 9.54
C LYS A 206 -2.21 -10.94 10.51
N SER A 207 -1.16 -11.76 10.52
CA SER A 207 -1.02 -12.90 11.43
C SER A 207 -0.24 -12.47 12.67
N THR A 208 -0.93 -11.91 13.66
CA THR A 208 -0.34 -11.51 14.95
C THR A 208 -0.35 -12.65 15.96
N THR A 209 -0.14 -13.89 15.51
CA THR A 209 0.08 -15.04 16.40
C THR A 209 1.50 -15.00 16.97
N ALA A 210 1.80 -15.81 17.99
CA ALA A 210 3.12 -15.84 18.62
C ALA A 210 4.29 -16.14 17.65
N GLU A 211 3.98 -16.70 16.47
CA GLU A 211 4.93 -17.14 15.45
C GLU A 211 5.33 -16.04 14.44
N TYR A 212 4.51 -15.00 14.23
CA TYR A 212 4.72 -14.02 13.15
C TYR A 212 4.52 -12.57 13.59
N GLY A 213 5.12 -11.65 12.85
CA GLY A 213 4.84 -10.22 12.94
C GLY A 213 5.52 -9.47 14.09
N ARG A 214 6.27 -10.12 14.98
CA ARG A 214 6.95 -9.45 16.10
C ARG A 214 8.15 -8.64 15.62
N VAL A 215 8.22 -7.39 16.08
CA VAL A 215 9.35 -6.48 15.80
C VAL A 215 9.84 -5.80 17.07
N CYS A 216 11.10 -5.39 17.05
CA CYS A 216 11.68 -4.47 18.02
C CYS A 216 12.06 -3.19 17.28
N ILE A 217 11.51 -2.06 17.71
CA ILE A 217 11.81 -0.74 17.15
C ILE A 217 12.70 0.02 18.13
N THR A 218 13.76 0.61 17.62
CA THR A 218 14.71 1.41 18.39
C THR A 218 14.87 2.77 17.71
N HIS A 219 14.80 3.85 18.49
CA HIS A 219 15.09 5.19 18.00
C HIS A 219 16.60 5.34 17.76
N ASN A 220 16.98 5.86 16.59
CA ASN A 220 18.37 6.11 16.25
C ASN A 220 18.64 7.61 16.21
N LYS A 221 18.88 8.17 17.40
CA LYS A 221 19.10 9.60 17.60
C LYS A 221 20.30 10.16 16.82
N GLU A 222 21.34 9.35 16.56
CA GLU A 222 22.53 9.79 15.81
C GLU A 222 22.22 10.09 14.35
N LEU A 223 21.17 9.47 13.80
CA LEU A 223 20.71 9.71 12.43
C LEU A 223 19.57 10.74 12.37
N ASP A 224 19.11 11.27 13.50
CA ASP A 224 18.10 12.33 13.49
C ASP A 224 18.69 13.57 12.83
N VAL A 225 17.90 14.16 11.93
CA VAL A 225 18.31 15.38 11.23
C VAL A 225 17.35 16.49 11.57
N GLU A 226 17.89 17.53 12.20
CA GLU A 226 17.18 18.79 12.43
C GLU A 226 17.39 19.75 11.26
N ASN A 227 16.39 20.60 11.01
CA ASN A 227 16.44 21.61 9.93
C ASN A 227 16.78 21.05 8.54
N VAL A 228 16.23 19.88 8.21
CA VAL A 228 16.39 19.28 6.87
C VAL A 228 15.86 20.25 5.82
N SER A 229 16.77 20.83 5.04
CA SER A 229 16.47 21.43 3.75
C SER A 229 17.01 20.48 2.68
N PRO A 230 16.16 19.99 1.76
CA PRO A 230 16.66 19.20 0.65
C PRO A 230 17.58 20.05 -0.22
N GLU A 231 18.64 19.45 -0.74
CA GLU A 231 19.52 20.08 -1.73
C GLU A 231 18.70 20.57 -2.93
N SER A 232 19.06 21.72 -3.48
CA SER A 232 18.52 22.19 -4.76
C SER A 232 19.30 21.56 -5.90
N VAL A 233 18.59 21.18 -6.96
CA VAL A 233 19.18 20.75 -8.22
C VAL A 233 18.61 21.63 -9.33
N THR A 234 19.52 22.20 -10.12
CA THR A 234 19.17 22.96 -11.33
C THR A 234 19.26 22.04 -12.54
N VAL A 235 18.24 22.08 -13.39
CA VAL A 235 18.22 21.36 -14.66
C VAL A 235 18.14 22.38 -15.78
N SER A 236 19.06 22.28 -16.74
CA SER A 236 19.14 23.23 -17.85
C SER A 236 18.00 23.01 -18.84
N LYS A 237 17.73 24.02 -19.66
CA LYS A 237 16.80 23.88 -20.78
C LYS A 237 17.26 22.73 -21.71
N ASP A 238 16.29 21.99 -22.25
CA ASP A 238 16.45 20.85 -23.16
C ASP A 238 17.07 19.58 -22.55
N GLU A 239 17.45 19.60 -21.26
CA GLU A 239 17.85 18.41 -20.52
C GLU A 239 16.65 17.58 -20.03
N TRP A 240 16.93 16.32 -19.66
CA TRP A 240 15.94 15.44 -19.06
C TRP A 240 15.89 15.64 -17.54
N ILE A 241 14.71 15.96 -17.04
CA ILE A 241 14.39 15.92 -15.61
C ILE A 241 14.01 14.48 -15.27
N LYS A 242 14.84 13.84 -14.44
CA LYS A 242 14.67 12.45 -13.99
C LYS A 242 14.02 12.46 -12.61
N VAL A 243 12.93 11.73 -12.45
CA VAL A 243 12.18 11.65 -11.19
C VAL A 243 12.03 10.20 -10.78
N TYR A 244 12.56 9.83 -9.62
CA TYR A 244 12.43 8.50 -9.04
C TYR A 244 11.43 8.49 -7.89
N ALA A 245 10.48 7.55 -7.93
CA ALA A 245 9.50 7.31 -6.88
C ALA A 245 10.11 6.46 -5.75
N ALA A 246 10.66 7.11 -4.73
CA ALA A 246 11.21 6.43 -3.55
C ALA A 246 10.14 5.78 -2.66
N SER A 247 8.89 6.22 -2.78
CA SER A 247 7.71 5.60 -2.17
C SER A 247 6.57 5.52 -3.17
N ASN A 248 5.48 4.85 -2.80
CA ASN A 248 4.29 4.80 -3.66
C ASN A 248 3.72 6.21 -3.84
N LEU A 249 3.23 6.52 -5.03
CA LEU A 249 2.62 7.80 -5.36
C LEU A 249 1.12 7.62 -5.61
N CYS A 250 0.35 8.63 -5.23
CA CYS A 250 -1.09 8.66 -5.43
C CYS A 250 -1.52 10.09 -5.77
N PHE A 251 -2.17 10.24 -6.90
CA PHE A 251 -2.61 11.52 -7.44
C PHE A 251 -4.10 11.47 -7.79
N LEU A 252 -4.71 12.64 -7.89
CA LEU A 252 -6.07 12.80 -8.41
C LEU A 252 -6.00 13.48 -9.76
N ASP A 253 -6.89 13.11 -10.67
CA ASP A 253 -7.14 13.90 -11.86
C ASP A 253 -8.05 15.11 -11.56
N ASP A 254 -8.30 15.91 -12.59
CA ASP A 254 -9.18 17.09 -12.52
C ASP A 254 -10.64 16.72 -12.13
N SER A 255 -11.02 15.44 -12.22
CA SER A 255 -12.33 14.92 -11.80
C SER A 255 -12.35 14.40 -10.35
N GLY A 256 -11.22 14.45 -9.64
CA GLY A 256 -11.10 13.96 -8.27
C GLY A 256 -11.08 12.44 -8.17
N GLU A 257 -10.67 11.75 -9.23
CA GLU A 257 -10.47 10.30 -9.27
C GLU A 257 -8.98 9.96 -9.25
N PHE A 258 -8.62 8.78 -8.73
CA PHE A 258 -7.22 8.36 -8.73
C PHE A 258 -6.70 8.18 -10.16
N THR A 259 -5.56 8.81 -10.45
CA THR A 259 -4.94 8.76 -11.77
C THR A 259 -3.57 8.07 -11.74
N LEU A 260 -3.29 7.33 -12.81
CA LEU A 260 -1.99 6.73 -13.10
C LEU A 260 -1.18 7.56 -14.10
N SER A 261 -1.75 8.67 -14.55
CA SER A 261 -1.16 9.62 -15.50
C SER A 261 -1.14 11.02 -14.87
N PRO A 262 -0.32 11.25 -13.82
CA PRO A 262 -0.15 12.57 -13.26
C PRO A 262 0.41 13.54 -14.30
N LYS A 263 0.16 14.83 -14.11
CA LYS A 263 0.79 15.92 -14.85
C LYS A 263 2.18 16.18 -14.24
N ALA A 264 3.08 16.82 -15.00
CA ALA A 264 4.40 17.19 -14.47
C ALA A 264 4.29 18.11 -13.25
N GLU A 265 3.29 19.00 -13.23
CA GLU A 265 2.98 19.89 -12.11
C GLU A 265 2.57 19.18 -10.81
N ASP A 266 2.07 17.93 -10.90
CA ASP A 266 1.77 17.11 -9.73
C ASP A 266 3.04 16.62 -9.03
N LEU A 267 4.15 16.54 -9.77
CA LEU A 267 5.48 16.14 -9.27
C LEU A 267 6.28 17.34 -8.73
N ASP A 268 6.15 18.51 -9.35
CA ASP A 268 6.61 19.79 -8.80
C ASP A 268 5.92 20.94 -9.54
N LYS A 269 5.45 21.96 -8.82
CA LYS A 269 4.77 23.13 -9.40
C LYS A 269 5.64 23.88 -10.41
N ASN A 270 6.96 23.86 -10.25
CA ASN A 270 7.89 24.52 -11.18
C ASN A 270 7.92 23.86 -12.56
N LEU A 271 7.36 22.65 -12.69
CA LEU A 271 7.23 21.88 -13.93
C LEU A 271 5.90 22.14 -14.66
N ALA A 272 5.12 23.14 -14.22
CA ALA A 272 3.89 23.53 -14.89
C ALA A 272 4.13 23.85 -16.38
N GLY A 273 3.27 23.27 -17.23
CA GLY A 273 3.36 23.37 -18.69
C GLY A 273 4.39 22.44 -19.34
N MET A 274 5.14 21.65 -18.59
CA MET A 274 5.99 20.58 -19.13
C MET A 274 5.22 19.25 -19.25
N GLU A 275 5.65 18.39 -20.17
CA GLU A 275 5.01 17.09 -20.39
C GLU A 275 5.94 15.93 -20.00
N ILE A 276 5.34 14.92 -19.37
CA ILE A 276 6.01 13.66 -19.07
C ILE A 276 6.19 12.88 -20.39
N CYS A 277 7.42 12.49 -20.68
CA CYS A 277 7.77 11.63 -21.80
C CYS A 277 7.44 10.17 -21.46
N TRP A 278 6.20 9.77 -21.74
CA TRP A 278 5.70 8.42 -21.43
C TRP A 278 6.45 7.30 -22.14
N SER A 279 7.08 7.57 -23.29
CA SER A 279 7.88 6.56 -24.01
C SER A 279 9.21 6.21 -23.31
N LYS A 280 9.72 7.09 -22.45
CA LYS A 280 10.94 6.86 -21.64
C LYS A 280 10.62 6.48 -20.20
N THR A 281 9.46 6.90 -19.71
CA THR A 281 8.98 6.67 -18.34
C THR A 281 8.64 5.20 -18.10
N GLN A 282 9.10 4.66 -16.96
CA GLN A 282 8.83 3.29 -16.52
C GLN A 282 8.03 3.33 -15.22
N ILE A 283 6.75 2.97 -15.28
CA ILE A 283 5.89 2.92 -14.11
C ILE A 283 5.34 1.51 -13.88
N ARG A 284 5.11 1.18 -12.61
CA ARG A 284 4.18 0.12 -12.22
C ARG A 284 3.06 0.71 -11.39
N HIS A 285 1.93 0.04 -11.42
CA HIS A 285 0.77 0.44 -10.67
C HIS A 285 0.07 -0.79 -10.11
N ARG A 286 -0.68 -0.59 -9.04
CA ARG A 286 -1.59 -1.62 -8.51
C ARG A 286 -2.78 -0.97 -7.82
N LEU A 287 -3.81 -1.78 -7.61
CA LEU A 287 -4.90 -1.42 -6.73
C LEU A 287 -4.46 -1.64 -5.28
N TYR A 288 -4.29 -0.54 -4.55
CA TYR A 288 -3.94 -0.55 -3.13
C TYR A 288 -5.20 -0.73 -2.31
N THR A 289 -5.26 -1.83 -1.56
CA THR A 289 -6.39 -2.17 -0.69
C THR A 289 -5.88 -2.27 0.75
N SER A 290 -6.23 -1.28 1.60
CA SER A 290 -5.85 -1.28 3.01
C SER A 290 -6.96 -1.82 3.89
N TRP A 291 -6.56 -2.42 5.01
CA TRP A 291 -7.46 -2.81 6.08
C TRP A 291 -7.29 -1.86 7.26
N ASN A 292 -8.41 -1.28 7.71
CA ASN A 292 -8.46 -0.47 8.90
C ASN A 292 -8.77 -1.36 10.11
N GLY A 293 -7.77 -1.54 10.99
CA GLY A 293 -7.89 -2.40 12.16
C GLY A 293 -8.93 -1.93 13.17
N HIS A 294 -9.09 -0.61 13.34
CA HIS A 294 -10.08 -0.03 14.25
C HIS A 294 -11.50 -0.21 13.72
N ARG A 295 -11.72 0.11 12.44
CA ARG A 295 -13.03 -0.04 11.78
C ARG A 295 -13.35 -1.49 11.42
N LYS A 296 -12.39 -2.41 11.52
CA LYS A 296 -12.49 -3.80 11.07
C LYS A 296 -13.11 -3.88 9.66
N ALA A 297 -12.66 -3.02 8.76
CA ALA A 297 -13.17 -2.90 7.40
C ALA A 297 -12.05 -2.51 6.44
N ARG A 298 -12.23 -2.77 5.14
CA ARG A 298 -11.35 -2.22 4.12
C ARG A 298 -11.58 -0.72 3.98
N ASP A 299 -10.51 0.04 3.78
CA ASP A 299 -10.66 1.41 3.31
C ASP A 299 -10.98 1.41 1.81
N ALA A 300 -11.30 2.58 1.27
CA ALA A 300 -11.51 2.75 -0.16
C ALA A 300 -10.27 2.33 -0.95
N ASP A 301 -10.48 1.56 -2.01
CA ASP A 301 -9.43 1.13 -2.91
C ASP A 301 -8.82 2.33 -3.63
N ARG A 302 -7.49 2.30 -3.82
CA ARG A 302 -6.74 3.42 -4.41
C ARG A 302 -5.89 2.92 -5.56
N TRP A 303 -5.96 3.58 -6.72
CA TRP A 303 -4.95 3.37 -7.76
C TRP A 303 -3.68 4.10 -7.36
N ILE A 304 -2.58 3.35 -7.25
CA ILE A 304 -1.28 3.89 -6.87
C ILE A 304 -0.25 3.58 -7.93
N ILE A 305 0.72 4.48 -8.08
CA ILE A 305 1.96 4.23 -8.79
C ILE A 305 2.95 3.66 -7.76
N GLU A 306 3.54 2.51 -8.07
CA GLU A 306 4.44 1.83 -7.16
C GLU A 306 5.79 2.54 -7.05
N LYS A 307 6.39 2.47 -5.86
CA LYS A 307 7.80 2.84 -5.67
C LYS A 307 8.70 2.08 -6.66
N GLY A 308 9.83 2.68 -7.01
CA GLY A 308 10.69 2.19 -8.08
C GLY A 308 10.37 2.82 -9.44
N SER A 309 9.17 3.39 -9.61
CA SER A 309 8.79 4.06 -10.86
C SER A 309 9.66 5.27 -11.16
N VAL A 310 9.98 5.47 -12.43
CA VAL A 310 10.85 6.55 -12.92
C VAL A 310 10.15 7.33 -14.01
N PHE A 311 10.06 8.65 -13.84
CA PHE A 311 9.49 9.58 -14.82
C PHE A 311 10.60 10.40 -15.48
N PHE A 312 10.42 10.66 -16.76
CA PHE A 312 11.29 11.54 -17.54
C PHE A 312 10.49 12.69 -18.12
N ILE A 313 10.91 13.92 -17.84
CA ILE A 313 10.25 15.15 -18.31
C ILE A 313 11.28 15.95 -19.11
N LYS A 314 10.90 16.44 -20.29
CA LYS A 314 11.81 17.30 -21.07
C LYS A 314 11.74 18.73 -20.52
N ALA A 315 12.86 19.26 -20.06
CA ALA A 315 12.93 20.63 -19.57
C ALA A 315 12.72 21.62 -20.73
N THR A 316 11.64 22.39 -20.70
CA THR A 316 11.39 23.45 -21.70
C THR A 316 12.07 24.77 -21.35
N LYS A 317 12.53 24.90 -20.10
CA LYS A 317 13.25 26.03 -19.51
C LYS A 317 14.17 25.51 -18.41
N GLU A 318 15.09 26.35 -17.96
CA GLU A 318 15.85 26.08 -16.75
C GLU A 318 14.91 26.04 -15.53
N VAL A 319 15.10 25.05 -14.65
CA VAL A 319 14.28 24.87 -13.46
C VAL A 319 15.14 24.48 -12.27
N GLU A 320 14.92 25.15 -11.14
CA GLU A 320 15.45 24.74 -9.83
C GLU A 320 14.40 23.88 -9.09
N LEU A 321 14.84 22.71 -8.64
CA LEU A 321 14.01 21.70 -7.98
C LEU A 321 14.62 21.29 -6.66
N LYS A 322 13.77 20.94 -5.69
CA LYS A 322 14.23 20.28 -4.46
C LYS A 322 14.52 18.82 -4.76
N GLN A 323 15.77 18.39 -4.57
CA GLN A 323 16.22 17.04 -4.90
C GLN A 323 15.33 15.98 -4.26
N LYS A 324 14.97 16.14 -2.98
CA LYS A 324 14.08 15.22 -2.26
C LYS A 324 12.86 15.95 -1.75
N GLN A 325 11.68 15.47 -2.14
CA GLN A 325 10.43 16.06 -1.68
C GLN A 325 9.29 15.06 -1.61
N ARG A 326 8.14 15.51 -1.09
CA ARG A 326 6.94 14.69 -0.93
C ARG A 326 5.74 15.30 -1.64
N VAL A 327 5.13 14.53 -2.54
CA VAL A 327 4.03 14.96 -3.41
C VAL A 327 2.79 14.10 -3.26
N GLY A 328 1.69 14.49 -3.92
CA GLY A 328 0.46 13.69 -3.94
C GLY A 328 -0.25 13.53 -2.58
N LEU A 329 -1.06 12.47 -2.50
CA LEU A 329 -1.91 12.11 -1.37
C LEU A 329 -1.28 11.05 -0.44
N PHE A 330 -1.88 10.90 0.75
CA PHE A 330 -1.52 9.88 1.75
C PHE A 330 -0.07 9.95 2.25
N GLN A 331 0.46 11.17 2.34
CA GLN A 331 1.82 11.47 2.78
C GLN A 331 2.09 10.97 4.21
N ASN A 332 1.09 11.07 5.08
CA ASN A 332 1.08 10.54 6.44
C ASN A 332 1.27 9.01 6.49
N GLU A 333 0.75 8.28 5.50
CA GLU A 333 0.82 6.82 5.38
C GLU A 333 2.13 6.31 4.72
N GLY A 334 3.02 7.23 4.35
CA GLY A 334 4.33 6.91 3.77
C GLY A 334 4.45 7.16 2.27
N PHE A 335 3.41 7.68 1.63
CA PHE A 335 3.40 7.91 0.18
C PHE A 335 4.04 9.24 -0.22
N GLY A 336 4.40 9.38 -1.49
CA GLY A 336 4.73 10.65 -2.11
C GLY A 336 6.20 11.04 -2.12
N GLU A 337 7.10 10.31 -1.48
CA GLU A 337 8.55 10.56 -1.58
C GLU A 337 9.04 10.36 -3.02
N ILE A 338 9.64 11.42 -3.57
CA ILE A 338 10.30 11.43 -4.87
C ILE A 338 11.71 12.02 -4.74
N ILE A 339 12.60 11.59 -5.65
CA ILE A 339 13.98 12.05 -5.77
C ILE A 339 14.20 12.54 -7.21
N PHE A 340 14.66 13.78 -7.36
CA PHE A 340 15.07 14.38 -8.63
C PHE A 340 16.55 14.20 -8.87
N GLN A 341 16.93 13.93 -10.12
CA GLN A 341 18.33 13.81 -10.57
C GLN A 341 19.18 12.95 -9.63
N ASP A 342 18.68 11.75 -9.35
CA ASP A 342 19.46 10.76 -8.59
C ASP A 342 20.64 10.30 -9.46
N LYS A 343 21.85 10.32 -8.88
CA LYS A 343 23.10 9.92 -9.53
C LYS A 343 23.06 8.48 -10.05
N VAL A 344 22.17 7.65 -9.53
CA VAL A 344 21.95 6.29 -10.01
C VAL A 344 21.53 6.24 -11.48
N PHE A 345 21.00 7.34 -12.04
CA PHE A 345 20.59 7.46 -13.44
C PHE A 345 21.61 8.19 -14.33
N ASP A 346 22.79 8.55 -13.80
CA ASP A 346 23.83 9.32 -14.51
C ASP A 346 25.01 8.45 -14.98
N LYS A 347 25.08 7.20 -14.54
CA LYS A 347 26.23 6.32 -14.81
C LYS A 347 25.95 5.33 -15.94
N GLU A 348 26.97 5.02 -16.73
CA GLU A 348 27.14 3.65 -17.25
C GLU A 348 27.20 2.74 -16.03
N VAL A 349 26.17 1.92 -15.83
CA VAL A 349 25.94 1.23 -14.56
C VAL A 349 27.12 0.29 -14.25
N PRO A 350 27.82 0.44 -13.10
CA PRO A 350 28.91 -0.45 -12.74
C PRO A 350 28.41 -1.88 -12.51
N ALA A 351 29.30 -2.86 -12.75
CA ALA A 351 29.02 -4.29 -12.62
C ALA A 351 28.42 -4.65 -11.25
N ILE A 352 27.58 -5.69 -11.24
CA ILE A 352 26.93 -6.20 -10.03
C ILE A 352 28.01 -6.74 -9.07
N GLU A 353 28.20 -6.11 -7.91
CA GLU A 353 29.11 -6.61 -6.88
C GLU A 353 28.41 -7.69 -6.03
N GLU A 354 28.92 -8.92 -6.03
CA GLU A 354 28.54 -9.95 -5.07
C GLU A 354 29.16 -9.66 -3.70
N HIS A 355 28.35 -9.51 -2.65
CA HIS A 355 28.87 -9.47 -1.29
C HIS A 355 28.85 -10.86 -0.65
N ASN A 356 30.02 -11.49 -0.53
CA ASN A 356 30.23 -12.64 0.34
C ASN A 356 30.50 -12.14 1.77
N SER A 357 29.47 -12.02 2.60
CA SER A 357 29.66 -12.06 4.06
C SER A 357 28.36 -12.41 4.78
N TYR A 358 28.26 -13.66 5.23
CA TYR A 358 27.87 -14.08 6.59
C TYR A 358 27.81 -15.63 6.58
N ASN A 359 28.51 -16.24 7.53
CA ASN A 359 28.72 -17.68 7.75
C ASN A 359 27.84 -18.65 6.94
N ARG A 360 28.45 -19.18 5.88
CA ARG A 360 27.96 -20.31 5.09
C ARG A 360 27.97 -21.55 5.99
N TYR A 361 26.83 -21.91 6.58
CA TYR A 361 26.61 -23.29 7.00
C TYR A 361 26.42 -24.11 5.73
N GLU A 362 27.44 -24.87 5.36
CA GLU A 362 27.35 -25.82 4.25
C GLU A 362 26.36 -26.92 4.62
N LYS A 363 25.32 -27.09 3.80
CA LYS A 363 24.55 -28.32 3.74
C LYS A 363 24.78 -29.00 2.39
N PRO A 364 24.85 -30.35 2.35
CA PRO A 364 25.23 -31.10 1.17
C PRO A 364 24.20 -30.96 0.05
N ARG A 365 24.69 -31.01 -1.19
CA ARG A 365 23.88 -31.08 -2.40
C ARG A 365 23.03 -32.35 -2.39
N GLU A 366 21.73 -32.18 -2.57
CA GLU A 366 20.84 -33.22 -3.08
C GLU A 366 20.29 -32.76 -4.44
N ASP A 367 20.34 -33.69 -5.39
CA ASP A 367 20.07 -33.49 -6.80
C ASP A 367 18.61 -33.12 -7.09
N LYS A 368 18.44 -32.22 -8.07
CA LYS A 368 17.13 -31.84 -8.63
C LYS A 368 16.56 -33.00 -9.46
N PRO A 369 15.26 -33.32 -9.32
CA PRO A 369 14.51 -33.95 -10.41
C PRO A 369 14.05 -32.90 -11.43
N GLU A 370 13.95 -33.38 -12.67
CA GLU A 370 13.63 -32.65 -13.90
C GLU A 370 12.22 -32.05 -13.93
N LYS A 371 12.08 -31.00 -14.74
CA LYS A 371 10.84 -30.24 -14.99
C LYS A 371 9.89 -31.04 -15.87
N ALA A 372 8.60 -31.02 -15.52
CA ALA A 372 7.51 -31.37 -16.42
C ALA A 372 6.89 -30.10 -17.04
N ASP A 373 6.75 -30.13 -18.36
CA ASP A 373 6.07 -29.15 -19.21
C ASP A 373 4.59 -28.97 -18.81
N SER A 374 4.08 -27.73 -18.92
CA SER A 374 2.67 -27.51 -19.20
C SER A 374 2.45 -26.20 -19.98
N SER A 375 2.16 -26.44 -21.26
CA SER A 375 1.44 -25.68 -22.27
C SER A 375 0.75 -24.36 -21.92
N GLU A 376 0.96 -23.44 -22.85
CA GLU A 376 0.26 -22.19 -23.13
C GLU A 376 -1.27 -22.33 -23.23
N THR A 377 -1.98 -21.25 -22.90
CA THR A 377 -3.29 -20.97 -23.50
C THR A 377 -3.48 -19.47 -23.66
N GLU A 378 -3.73 -19.08 -24.91
CA GLU A 378 -4.08 -17.74 -25.36
C GLU A 378 -5.50 -17.32 -24.94
N GLY A 379 -5.70 -16.01 -24.82
CA GLY A 379 -7.02 -15.37 -24.70
C GLY A 379 -6.83 -13.95 -24.18
N GLY A 380 -6.84 -12.90 -24.99
CA GLY A 380 -8.00 -12.44 -25.76
C GLY A 380 -7.99 -10.91 -25.73
N SER A 381 -7.47 -10.32 -26.80
CA SER A 381 -7.37 -8.87 -27.01
C SER A 381 -8.75 -8.21 -26.97
N LYS A 382 -8.95 -7.20 -26.10
CA LYS A 382 -10.10 -6.28 -26.18
C LYS A 382 -9.64 -4.91 -26.65
N LYS A 383 -10.03 -4.63 -27.88
CA LYS A 383 -9.82 -3.41 -28.67
C LYS A 383 -10.27 -2.15 -27.92
N ALA A 384 -9.47 -1.10 -28.10
CA ALA A 384 -9.74 0.28 -27.71
C ALA A 384 -11.00 0.82 -28.41
N ILE A 385 -11.78 1.64 -27.68
CA ILE A 385 -12.93 2.38 -28.21
C ILE A 385 -12.57 3.88 -28.21
N PRO A 386 -12.89 4.65 -29.26
CA PRO A 386 -12.39 6.01 -29.46
C PRO A 386 -13.07 7.07 -28.60
N LEU A 387 -12.35 8.19 -28.42
CA LEU A 387 -12.74 9.40 -27.70
C LEU A 387 -14.06 10.02 -28.21
N ASN A 388 -14.99 10.26 -27.28
CA ASN A 388 -15.82 11.47 -27.25
C ASN A 388 -15.82 11.97 -25.79
N SER A 389 -14.73 12.64 -25.41
CA SER A 389 -14.20 12.62 -24.05
C SER A 389 -14.84 13.59 -23.07
N LYS A 390 -15.28 14.80 -23.44
CA LYS A 390 -15.71 15.78 -22.42
C LYS A 390 -17.13 15.58 -21.89
N GLU A 391 -18.14 15.43 -22.74
CA GLU A 391 -19.53 15.30 -22.28
C GLU A 391 -19.79 13.99 -21.52
N GLN A 392 -19.14 12.90 -21.93
CA GLN A 392 -19.25 11.62 -21.23
C GLN A 392 -18.52 11.66 -19.88
N GLN A 393 -17.40 12.37 -19.77
CA GLN A 393 -16.72 12.61 -18.50
C GLN A 393 -17.59 13.47 -17.58
N ILE A 394 -18.20 14.54 -18.08
CA ILE A 394 -19.12 15.40 -17.31
C ILE A 394 -20.34 14.62 -16.82
N LYS A 395 -20.99 13.82 -17.69
CA LYS A 395 -22.14 12.97 -17.30
C LYS A 395 -21.75 11.91 -16.26
N LYS A 396 -20.57 11.29 -16.39
CA LYS A 396 -20.04 10.35 -15.38
C LYS A 396 -19.74 11.06 -14.06
N TYR A 397 -19.12 12.24 -14.12
CA TYR A 397 -18.80 13.06 -12.95
C TYR A 397 -20.05 13.51 -12.20
N LEU A 398 -21.07 14.03 -12.89
CA LEU A 398 -22.34 14.43 -12.28
C LEU A 398 -23.09 13.25 -11.66
N LYS A 399 -23.11 12.08 -12.33
CA LYS A 399 -23.71 10.86 -11.78
C LYS A 399 -22.99 10.42 -10.49
N ARG A 400 -21.67 10.58 -10.43
CA ARG A 400 -20.85 10.24 -9.26
C ARG A 400 -20.97 11.24 -8.11
N ILE A 401 -21.06 12.55 -8.38
CA ILE A 401 -21.36 13.54 -7.33
C ILE A 401 -22.69 13.18 -6.69
N LYS A 402 -23.73 12.94 -7.50
CA LYS A 402 -25.05 12.54 -7.01
C LYS A 402 -24.95 11.29 -6.12
N GLN A 403 -24.23 10.27 -6.57
CA GLN A 403 -23.99 9.05 -5.79
C GLN A 403 -23.22 9.31 -4.48
N ARG A 404 -22.15 10.14 -4.49
CA ARG A 404 -21.41 10.51 -3.27
C ARG A 404 -22.26 11.33 -2.30
N THR A 405 -23.14 12.19 -2.80
CA THR A 405 -24.07 12.96 -1.97
C THR A 405 -25.11 12.05 -1.32
N GLU A 406 -25.64 11.08 -2.06
CA GLU A 406 -26.57 10.04 -1.56
C GLU A 406 -25.89 9.11 -0.53
N GLU A 407 -24.64 8.69 -0.78
CA GLU A 407 -23.84 7.88 0.14
C GLU A 407 -23.53 8.64 1.45
N ASN A 408 -23.17 9.93 1.36
CA ASN A 408 -22.91 10.78 2.53
C ASN A 408 -24.18 11.11 3.33
N SER A 409 -25.33 11.31 2.67
CA SER A 409 -26.61 11.51 3.38
C SER A 409 -26.99 10.25 4.14
N THR A 410 -26.84 9.08 3.51
CA THR A 410 -27.12 7.79 4.14
C THR A 410 -26.20 7.53 5.34
N ALA A 411 -24.92 7.86 5.25
CA ALA A 411 -23.98 7.73 6.37
C ALA A 411 -24.38 8.60 7.57
N LYS A 412 -24.82 9.84 7.32
CA LYS A 412 -25.33 10.74 8.37
C LYS A 412 -26.61 10.19 9.00
N GLU A 413 -27.53 9.70 8.18
CA GLU A 413 -28.78 9.08 8.65
C GLU A 413 -28.56 7.84 9.51
N VAL A 414 -27.57 7.01 9.15
CA VAL A 414 -27.16 5.84 9.94
C VAL A 414 -26.61 6.27 11.30
N LEU A 415 -25.73 7.27 11.34
CA LEU A 415 -25.18 7.78 12.59
C LEU A 415 -26.25 8.37 13.50
N ASP A 416 -27.19 9.15 12.94
CA ASP A 416 -28.31 9.72 13.70
C ASP A 416 -29.24 8.61 14.20
N PHE A 417 -29.55 7.61 13.37
CA PHE A 417 -30.34 6.45 13.77
C PHE A 417 -29.68 5.65 14.92
N MET A 418 -28.37 5.43 14.84
CA MET A 418 -27.61 4.74 15.89
C MET A 418 -27.62 5.52 17.21
N LYS A 419 -27.56 6.85 17.17
CA LYS A 419 -27.67 7.69 18.38
C LYS A 419 -29.06 7.58 18.99
N THR A 420 -30.12 7.64 18.17
CA THR A 420 -31.51 7.55 18.64
C THR A 420 -31.82 6.19 19.29
N HIS A 421 -31.32 5.09 18.73
CA HIS A 421 -31.65 3.73 19.17
C HIS A 421 -30.53 3.04 19.96
N GLN A 422 -29.53 3.77 20.45
CA GLN A 422 -28.35 3.21 21.10
C GLN A 422 -28.68 2.20 22.22
N ALA A 423 -29.60 2.56 23.14
CA ALA A 423 -30.01 1.70 24.25
C ALA A 423 -30.76 0.42 23.83
N GLU A 424 -31.30 0.40 22.61
CA GLU A 424 -32.01 -0.75 22.04
C GLU A 424 -31.05 -1.72 21.35
N MET A 425 -29.91 -1.23 20.87
CA MET A 425 -28.93 -2.00 20.10
C MET A 425 -27.92 -2.76 20.97
N VAL A 426 -27.73 -2.39 22.25
CA VAL A 426 -26.75 -3.01 23.17
C VAL A 426 -26.96 -4.52 23.36
N LYS A 427 -28.21 -5.01 23.25
CA LYS A 427 -28.54 -6.43 23.47
C LYS A 427 -28.40 -7.29 22.22
N ILE A 428 -28.09 -6.71 21.07
CA ILE A 428 -27.98 -7.41 19.79
C ILE A 428 -26.53 -7.81 19.57
N SER A 429 -26.28 -9.08 19.31
CA SER A 429 -24.90 -9.57 19.15
C SER A 429 -24.33 -9.23 17.78
N SER A 430 -23.00 -9.15 17.70
CA SER A 430 -22.26 -8.94 16.44
C SER A 430 -22.58 -10.00 15.37
N SER A 431 -22.90 -11.23 15.77
CA SER A 431 -23.34 -12.30 14.86
C SER A 431 -24.69 -11.99 14.20
N GLN A 432 -25.64 -11.39 14.93
CA GLN A 432 -26.95 -11.02 14.40
C GLN A 432 -26.85 -9.84 13.43
N TRP A 433 -26.00 -8.86 13.74
CA TRP A 433 -25.66 -7.79 12.80
C TRP A 433 -24.98 -8.34 11.54
N GLY A 434 -24.07 -9.31 11.69
CA GLY A 434 -23.42 -9.98 10.56
C GLY A 434 -24.40 -10.76 9.66
N GLN A 435 -25.42 -11.40 10.25
CA GLN A 435 -26.49 -12.04 9.48
C GLN A 435 -27.33 -11.03 8.69
N LEU A 436 -27.73 -9.92 9.33
CA LEU A 436 -28.44 -8.83 8.67
C LEU A 436 -27.62 -8.24 7.51
N HIS A 437 -26.31 -8.04 7.72
CA HIS A 437 -25.38 -7.59 6.69
C HIS A 437 -25.30 -8.56 5.51
N ASN A 438 -25.18 -9.87 5.77
CA ASN A 438 -25.10 -10.89 4.73
C ASN A 438 -26.37 -10.95 3.88
N PHE A 439 -27.56 -10.80 4.47
CA PHE A 439 -28.79 -10.71 3.70
C PHE A 439 -28.78 -9.50 2.76
N ALA A 440 -28.35 -8.34 3.26
CA ALA A 440 -28.34 -7.12 2.46
C ALA A 440 -27.27 -7.13 1.35
N ILE A 441 -26.12 -7.78 1.54
CA ILE A 441 -25.12 -7.93 0.49
C ILE A 441 -25.60 -8.87 -0.63
N ASN A 442 -26.13 -10.04 -0.28
CA ASN A 442 -26.38 -11.11 -1.24
C ASN A 442 -27.69 -10.95 -2.02
N ILE A 443 -28.62 -10.11 -1.55
CA ILE A 443 -29.90 -9.88 -2.21
C ILE A 443 -29.86 -8.50 -2.87
N GLU A 444 -29.88 -8.48 -4.20
CA GLU A 444 -29.86 -7.24 -5.00
C GLU A 444 -31.26 -6.59 -5.10
N ASP A 445 -32.32 -7.39 -5.12
CA ASP A 445 -33.71 -6.90 -5.20
C ASP A 445 -34.21 -6.39 -3.84
N GLU A 446 -34.45 -5.09 -3.77
CA GLU A 446 -34.87 -4.39 -2.56
C GLU A 446 -36.24 -4.83 -2.04
N LYS A 447 -37.14 -5.31 -2.92
CA LYS A 447 -38.45 -5.83 -2.51
C LYS A 447 -38.31 -7.19 -1.81
N ASN A 448 -37.53 -8.09 -2.39
CA ASN A 448 -37.26 -9.41 -1.81
C ASN A 448 -36.49 -9.30 -0.49
N LEU A 449 -35.54 -8.38 -0.39
CA LEU A 449 -34.84 -8.11 0.86
C LEU A 449 -35.80 -7.56 1.93
N LYS A 450 -36.74 -6.67 1.56
CA LYS A 450 -37.72 -6.12 2.50
C LYS A 450 -38.63 -7.22 3.05
N GLU A 451 -39.11 -8.10 2.18
CA GLU A 451 -39.93 -9.25 2.59
C GLU A 451 -39.13 -10.19 3.52
N LEU A 452 -37.88 -10.52 3.19
CA LEU A 452 -37.06 -11.40 4.04
C LEU A 452 -36.79 -10.80 5.44
N LEU A 453 -36.66 -9.48 5.55
CA LEU A 453 -36.35 -8.82 6.81
C LEU A 453 -37.60 -8.53 7.66
N PHE A 454 -38.68 -8.05 7.05
CA PHE A 454 -39.83 -7.45 7.74
C PHE A 454 -41.15 -8.17 7.52
N ASN A 455 -41.20 -9.31 6.80
CA ASN A 455 -42.45 -10.08 6.72
C ASN A 455 -42.95 -10.44 8.13
N ASP A 456 -44.25 -10.28 8.36
CA ASP A 456 -44.86 -10.47 9.68
C ASP A 456 -44.73 -11.90 10.19
N ASP A 457 -44.75 -12.90 9.31
CA ASP A 457 -44.76 -14.32 9.70
C ASP A 457 -43.38 -14.96 9.68
N ILE A 458 -42.55 -14.62 8.68
CA ILE A 458 -41.24 -15.27 8.44
C ILE A 458 -40.05 -14.30 8.42
N GLY A 459 -40.28 -13.00 8.59
CA GLY A 459 -39.24 -11.99 8.51
C GLY A 459 -38.19 -12.15 9.62
N PHE A 460 -36.91 -12.06 9.27
CA PHE A 460 -35.80 -12.24 10.20
C PHE A 460 -35.90 -11.30 11.41
N LEU A 461 -36.15 -10.00 11.18
CA LEU A 461 -36.18 -8.99 12.24
C LEU A 461 -37.46 -9.08 13.08
N ASN A 462 -38.62 -9.37 12.46
CA ASN A 462 -39.87 -9.55 13.16
C ASN A 462 -39.89 -10.82 14.02
N THR A 463 -39.33 -11.92 13.51
CA THR A 463 -39.14 -13.16 14.28
C THR A 463 -38.17 -12.95 15.44
N ALA A 464 -37.07 -12.23 15.21
CA ALA A 464 -36.12 -11.89 16.27
C ALA A 464 -36.69 -10.91 17.29
N SER A 465 -37.66 -10.07 16.89
CA SER A 465 -38.39 -9.19 17.80
C SER A 465 -39.38 -9.93 18.69
N ARG A 466 -40.10 -10.93 18.15
CA ARG A 466 -40.96 -11.83 18.92
C ARG A 466 -40.17 -12.60 20.00
N LYS A 467 -38.88 -12.89 19.74
CA LYS A 467 -37.94 -13.50 20.70
C LYS A 467 -37.28 -12.49 21.65
N ASN A 468 -37.75 -11.24 21.70
CA ASN A 468 -37.20 -10.14 22.50
C ASN A 468 -35.71 -9.83 22.26
N THR A 469 -35.12 -10.33 21.17
CA THR A 469 -33.72 -10.06 20.85
C THR A 469 -33.55 -8.73 20.13
N TRP A 470 -34.55 -8.35 19.31
CA TRP A 470 -34.64 -7.04 18.66
C TRP A 470 -35.85 -6.27 19.20
N LYS A 471 -35.68 -5.06 19.73
CA LYS A 471 -36.83 -4.30 20.23
C LYS A 471 -37.75 -3.89 19.08
N ARG A 472 -39.07 -3.93 19.30
CA ARG A 472 -40.08 -3.62 18.28
C ARG A 472 -39.96 -2.19 17.74
N ASN A 473 -39.54 -1.24 18.58
CA ASN A 473 -39.30 0.15 18.17
C ASN A 473 -38.11 0.27 17.20
N LEU A 474 -36.99 -0.39 17.50
CA LEU A 474 -35.86 -0.51 16.58
C LEU A 474 -36.26 -1.13 15.24
N VAL A 475 -37.04 -2.22 15.23
CA VAL A 475 -37.48 -2.87 13.99
C VAL A 475 -38.39 -1.96 13.16
N LYS A 476 -39.35 -1.26 13.79
CA LYS A 476 -40.19 -0.26 13.10
C LYS A 476 -39.37 0.90 12.55
N GLY A 477 -38.38 1.38 13.30
CA GLY A 477 -37.47 2.43 12.83
C GLY A 477 -36.63 1.98 11.62
N LEU A 478 -36.21 0.72 11.60
CA LEU A 478 -35.49 0.12 10.47
C LEU A 478 -36.36 0.01 9.23
N GLU A 479 -37.62 -0.37 9.39
CA GLU A 479 -38.58 -0.48 8.29
C GLU A 479 -38.88 0.89 7.66
N GLN A 480 -38.97 1.94 8.48
CA GLN A 480 -39.23 3.31 8.02
C GLN A 480 -38.06 3.92 7.24
N LYS A 481 -36.82 3.65 7.66
CA LYS A 481 -35.60 4.15 7.00
C LYS A 481 -34.97 3.13 6.05
N TYR A 482 -35.75 2.11 5.66
CA TYR A 482 -35.23 0.98 4.92
C TYR A 482 -34.70 1.40 3.54
N SER A 483 -33.41 1.15 3.34
CA SER A 483 -32.82 0.95 2.02
C SER A 483 -31.74 -0.11 2.13
N ARG A 484 -31.44 -0.81 1.03
CA ARG A 484 -30.36 -1.81 1.01
C ARG A 484 -29.03 -1.25 1.52
N PHE A 485 -28.67 -0.04 1.08
CA PHE A 485 -27.42 0.62 1.47
C PHE A 485 -27.42 1.03 2.95
N PHE A 486 -28.55 1.53 3.46
CA PHE A 486 -28.71 1.87 4.88
C PHE A 486 -28.50 0.66 5.78
N ILE A 487 -29.09 -0.49 5.43
CA ILE A 487 -28.96 -1.73 6.21
C ILE A 487 -27.51 -2.24 6.20
N ILE A 488 -26.81 -2.19 5.06
CA ILE A 488 -25.38 -2.56 4.96
C ILE A 488 -24.51 -1.67 5.85
N GLN A 489 -24.70 -0.35 5.77
CA GLN A 489 -23.92 0.62 6.56
C GLN A 489 -24.21 0.47 8.07
N LEU A 490 -25.48 0.41 8.44
CA LEU A 490 -25.90 0.27 9.83
C LEU A 490 -25.41 -1.03 10.46
N SER A 491 -25.58 -2.16 9.77
CA SER A 491 -25.17 -3.46 10.30
C SER A 491 -23.66 -3.54 10.51
N ASN A 492 -22.87 -2.95 9.60
CA ASN A 492 -21.43 -2.83 9.77
C ASN A 492 -21.06 -1.97 10.98
N GLU A 493 -21.63 -0.78 11.13
CA GLU A 493 -21.29 0.11 12.24
C GLU A 493 -21.80 -0.40 13.59
N ALA A 494 -22.97 -1.03 13.62
CA ALA A 494 -23.54 -1.63 14.82
C ALA A 494 -22.77 -2.87 15.30
N ALA A 495 -22.35 -3.75 14.39
CA ALA A 495 -21.54 -4.94 14.71
C ALA A 495 -20.18 -4.59 15.34
N LYS A 496 -19.67 -3.37 15.10
CA LYS A 496 -18.41 -2.89 15.70
C LYS A 496 -18.58 -2.45 17.14
N ARG A 497 -19.79 -2.05 17.54
CA ARG A 497 -20.12 -1.51 18.88
C ARG A 497 -20.72 -2.55 19.83
N SER A 498 -21.31 -3.62 19.29
CA SER A 498 -21.74 -4.83 20.03
C SER A 498 -20.55 -5.72 20.38
#